data_AF-A0A646P5I3-F1
#
_entry.id   AF-A0A646P5I3-F1
#
_cell.length_a   1.000
_cell.length_b   1.000
_cell.length_c   1.000
_cell.angle_alpha   90.00
_cell.angle_beta   90.00
_cell.angle_gamma   90.00
#
_symmetry.space_group_name_H-M   'P 1'
#
loop_
_entity.id
_entity.type
_entity.pdbx_description
1 polymer ?
#
loop_
_entity_poly.entity_id
_entity_poly.type
_entity_poly.pdbx_seq_one_letter_code
_entity_poly.pdbx_strand_id
1 'polypeptide(L)'
;MSTEQQLAAVVSAANSLTNVVTGKVGEIDRAVADARRAYDAQLLDLKSRLPRLAVTKNFNLYPSADGKLIENWGIHGEVTCTKLRSITTVSQAAGRPQADVDFMLQIQADVREQFPGFDIRASEYWRTIVNVWQMKWATADVSPWLAFPYTVDTALANGTGAVPLNSYITMGAFVRVVEGGIAGAWSYGAEKGKWRWCSTVVSPSELFGAYYHLHPMRTSASGVVEVMLAGACTGVVTNPGDWGTMLALS
;
A
#
# COMPACT_ATOMS: atom_id res chain seq x y z
N MET A 1 56.50 27.01 42.35
CA MET A 1 55.37 26.06 42.26
C MET A 1 55.95 24.67 42.36
N SER A 2 55.49 23.83 43.28
CA SER A 2 55.95 22.44 43.36
C SER A 2 55.33 21.60 42.24
N THR A 3 55.96 20.48 41.90
CA THR A 3 55.44 19.48 40.96
C THR A 3 54.04 18.99 41.36
N GLU A 4 53.75 18.88 42.67
CA GLU A 4 52.42 18.52 43.18
C GLU A 4 51.37 19.60 42.89
N GLN A 5 51.72 20.88 43.01
CA GLN A 5 50.82 21.99 42.65
C GLN A 5 50.53 22.01 41.15
N GLN A 6 51.52 21.68 40.31
CA GLN A 6 51.33 21.55 38.86
C GLN A 6 50.43 20.35 38.50
N LEU A 7 50.61 19.21 39.17
CA LEU A 7 49.78 18.02 38.96
C LEU A 7 48.31 18.27 39.34
N ALA A 8 48.06 18.91 40.49
CA ALA A 8 46.71 19.26 40.92
C ALA A 8 46.02 20.22 39.93
N ALA A 9 46.75 21.20 39.40
CA ALA A 9 46.22 22.14 38.40
C ALA A 9 45.85 21.42 37.09
N VAL A 10 46.67 20.47 36.62
CA VAL A 10 46.38 19.66 35.42
C VAL A 10 45.15 18.78 35.62
N VAL A 11 45.00 18.12 36.77
CA VAL A 11 43.82 17.30 37.08
C VAL A 11 42.55 18.15 37.10
N SER A 12 42.61 19.35 37.71
CA SER A 12 41.49 20.28 37.70
C SER A 12 41.11 20.71 36.28
N ALA A 13 42.10 21.05 35.45
CA ALA A 13 41.86 21.44 34.06
C ALA A 13 41.27 20.28 33.22
N ALA A 14 41.75 19.05 33.45
CA ALA A 14 41.23 17.86 32.80
C ALA A 14 39.76 17.60 33.19
N ASN A 15 39.41 17.71 34.47
CA ASN A 15 38.03 17.57 34.94
C ASN A 15 37.13 18.67 34.35
N SER A 16 37.60 19.92 34.30
CA SER A 16 36.88 21.01 33.64
C SER A 16 36.65 20.72 32.16
N LEU A 17 37.67 20.24 31.44
CA LEU A 17 37.54 19.85 30.04
C LEU A 17 36.54 18.70 29.85
N THR A 18 36.60 17.65 30.67
CA THR A 18 35.66 16.53 30.61
C THR A 18 34.22 16.98 30.82
N ASN A 19 33.99 17.89 31.77
CA ASN A 19 32.65 18.44 32.02
C ASN A 19 32.15 19.27 30.83
N VAL A 20 33.02 20.11 30.24
CA VAL A 20 32.68 20.87 29.03
C VAL A 20 32.37 19.93 27.85
N VAL A 21 33.20 18.92 27.62
CA VAL A 21 33.01 17.94 26.54
C VAL A 21 31.70 17.18 26.75
N THR A 22 31.44 16.68 27.95
CA THR A 22 30.19 15.96 28.27
C THR A 22 28.96 16.85 28.07
N GLY A 23 29.03 18.11 28.50
CA GLY A 23 27.97 19.09 28.27
C GLY A 23 27.72 19.32 26.78
N LYS A 24 28.78 19.46 25.99
CA LYS A 24 28.69 19.65 24.54
C LYS A 24 28.16 18.42 23.81
N VAL A 25 28.55 17.21 24.21
CA VAL A 25 27.97 15.97 23.67
C VAL A 25 26.46 15.92 23.92
N GLY A 26 26.02 16.23 25.14
CA GLY A 26 24.58 16.28 25.46
C GLY A 26 23.80 17.38 24.74
N GLU A 27 24.44 18.51 24.38
CA GLU A 27 23.85 19.53 23.51
C GLU A 27 23.73 19.04 22.06
N ILE A 28 24.76 18.36 21.54
CA ILE A 28 24.78 17.79 20.19
C ILE A 28 23.70 16.72 20.04
N ASP A 29 23.59 15.79 20.98
CA ASP A 29 22.60 14.71 20.94
C ASP A 29 21.16 15.28 20.90
N ARG A 30 20.90 16.32 21.69
CA ARG A 30 19.62 17.03 21.67
C ARG A 30 19.37 17.72 20.33
N ALA A 31 20.35 18.45 19.81
CA ALA A 31 20.22 19.13 18.52
C ALA A 31 19.97 18.13 17.37
N VAL A 32 20.63 16.96 17.38
CA VAL A 32 20.41 15.89 16.39
C VAL A 32 19.01 15.30 16.52
N ALA A 33 18.54 15.02 17.74
CA ALA A 33 17.18 14.53 17.97
C ALA A 33 16.11 15.54 17.52
N ASP A 34 16.32 16.82 17.82
CA ASP A 34 15.42 17.91 17.38
C ASP A 34 15.41 18.05 15.87
N ALA A 35 16.58 18.06 15.23
CA ALA A 35 16.69 18.12 13.77
C ALA A 35 16.01 16.93 13.10
N ARG A 36 16.18 15.72 13.64
CA ARG A 36 15.51 14.50 13.16
C ARG A 36 14.00 14.63 13.23
N ARG A 37 13.46 15.09 14.37
CA ARG A 37 12.02 15.32 14.54
C ARG A 37 11.47 16.37 13.58
N ALA A 38 12.19 17.49 13.40
CA ALA A 38 11.81 18.55 12.48
C ALA A 38 11.78 18.05 11.02
N TYR A 39 12.80 17.27 10.63
CA TYR A 39 12.88 16.67 9.30
C TYR A 39 11.74 15.66 9.05
N ASP A 40 11.49 14.76 10.00
CA ASP A 40 10.39 13.78 9.90
C ASP A 40 9.02 14.48 9.82
N ALA A 41 8.83 15.59 10.55
CA ALA A 41 7.62 16.41 10.47
C ALA A 41 7.45 17.10 9.12
N GLN A 42 8.53 17.66 8.54
CA GLN A 42 8.50 18.26 7.20
C GLN A 42 8.19 17.22 6.12
N LEU A 43 8.76 16.02 6.20
CA LEU A 43 8.45 14.92 5.28
C LEU A 43 6.98 14.49 5.38
N LEU A 44 6.42 14.44 6.59
CA LEU A 44 5.01 14.11 6.80
C LEU A 44 4.08 15.18 6.19
N ASP A 45 4.41 16.45 6.40
CA ASP A 45 3.69 17.57 5.81
C ASP A 45 3.69 17.50 4.28
N LEU A 46 4.87 17.28 3.65
CA LEU A 46 5.01 17.09 2.20
C LEU A 46 4.18 15.92 1.66
N LYS A 47 4.18 14.76 2.35
CA LYS A 47 3.40 13.57 1.94
C LYS A 47 1.90 13.86 1.83
N SER A 48 1.37 14.72 2.69
CA SER A 48 -0.06 15.05 2.73
C SER A 48 -0.49 16.16 1.76
N ARG A 49 0.47 16.93 1.21
CA ARG A 49 0.18 18.09 0.35
C ARG A 49 0.11 17.78 -1.14
N LEU A 50 0.73 16.70 -1.60
CA LEU A 50 0.71 16.31 -3.00
C LEU A 50 -0.48 15.38 -3.28
N PRO A 51 -1.45 15.79 -4.14
CA PRO A 51 -2.53 14.90 -4.50
C PRO A 51 -1.97 13.69 -5.26
N ARG A 52 -2.40 12.50 -4.86
CA ARG A 52 -2.12 11.27 -5.60
C ARG A 52 -3.10 11.18 -6.76
N LEU A 53 -2.59 10.90 -7.95
CA LEU A 53 -3.40 10.75 -9.15
C LEU A 53 -3.56 9.27 -9.47
N ALA A 54 -4.78 8.87 -9.80
CA ALA A 54 -5.03 7.53 -10.31
C ALA A 54 -4.34 7.35 -11.65
N VAL A 55 -3.61 6.26 -11.82
CA VAL A 55 -3.03 5.87 -13.12
C VAL A 55 -3.72 4.64 -13.70
N THR A 56 -4.64 4.02 -12.95
CA THR A 56 -5.49 2.91 -13.39
C THR A 56 -6.97 3.20 -13.23
N LYS A 57 -7.78 2.46 -13.98
CA LYS A 57 -9.24 2.51 -13.93
C LYS A 57 -9.81 1.57 -12.87
N ASN A 58 -11.07 1.82 -12.48
CA ASN A 58 -11.93 0.92 -11.72
C ASN A 58 -11.28 0.27 -10.48
N PHE A 59 -10.77 1.10 -9.56
CA PHE A 59 -10.24 0.63 -8.27
C PHE A 59 -11.29 -0.11 -7.45
N ASN A 60 -12.56 0.30 -7.58
CA ASN A 60 -13.68 -0.25 -6.83
C ASN A 60 -14.17 -1.62 -7.34
N LEU A 61 -13.55 -2.13 -8.40
CA LEU A 61 -13.86 -3.41 -9.01
C LEU A 61 -15.34 -3.53 -9.45
N TYR A 62 -15.91 -2.46 -10.01
CA TYR A 62 -17.25 -2.50 -10.59
C TYR A 62 -17.35 -3.61 -11.66
N PRO A 63 -18.48 -4.34 -11.70
CA PRO A 63 -18.68 -5.38 -12.70
C PRO A 63 -18.82 -4.79 -14.11
N SER A 64 -18.43 -5.56 -15.11
CA SER A 64 -18.81 -5.31 -16.51
C SER A 64 -20.32 -5.28 -16.68
N ALA A 65 -20.79 -4.75 -17.81
CA ALA A 65 -22.22 -4.63 -18.12
C ALA A 65 -23.01 -5.96 -18.01
N ASP A 66 -22.36 -7.09 -18.28
CA ASP A 66 -22.96 -8.44 -18.15
C ASP A 66 -22.81 -9.05 -16.75
N GLY A 67 -22.13 -8.37 -15.82
CA GLY A 67 -21.95 -8.81 -14.44
C GLY A 67 -20.89 -9.90 -14.24
N LYS A 68 -20.26 -10.41 -15.31
CA LYS A 68 -19.43 -11.63 -15.25
C LYS A 68 -17.97 -11.35 -14.94
N LEU A 69 -17.46 -10.21 -15.38
CA LEU A 69 -16.07 -9.79 -15.21
C LEU A 69 -16.01 -8.45 -14.49
N ILE A 70 -14.79 -8.01 -14.21
CA ILE A 70 -14.53 -6.67 -13.68
C ILE A 70 -14.40 -5.72 -14.87
N GLU A 71 -15.12 -4.60 -14.85
CA GLU A 71 -15.06 -3.61 -15.93
C GLU A 71 -13.67 -2.97 -16.01
N ASN A 72 -13.15 -2.69 -17.21
CA ASN A 72 -11.84 -2.07 -17.41
C ASN A 72 -10.67 -2.85 -16.79
N TRP A 73 -10.74 -4.18 -16.81
CA TRP A 73 -9.70 -5.07 -16.30
C TRP A 73 -9.28 -6.10 -17.35
N GLY A 74 -7.98 -6.35 -17.42
CA GLY A 74 -7.44 -7.52 -18.10
C GLY A 74 -7.52 -8.72 -17.15
N ILE A 75 -8.18 -9.79 -17.57
CA ILE A 75 -8.29 -11.04 -16.81
C ILE A 75 -7.77 -12.15 -17.71
N HIS A 76 -6.86 -12.98 -17.19
CA HIS A 76 -6.30 -14.08 -17.98
C HIS A 76 -7.40 -15.08 -18.35
N GLY A 77 -7.35 -15.66 -19.55
CA GLY A 77 -8.41 -16.54 -20.06
C GLY A 77 -8.64 -17.84 -19.27
N GLU A 78 -7.73 -18.16 -18.35
CA GLU A 78 -7.82 -19.34 -17.45
C GLU A 78 -8.32 -18.98 -16.05
N VAL A 79 -8.58 -17.69 -15.81
CA VAL A 79 -9.04 -17.18 -14.51
C VAL A 79 -10.55 -17.02 -14.58
N THR A 80 -11.24 -17.72 -13.68
CA THR A 80 -12.66 -17.52 -13.43
C THR A 80 -12.84 -16.47 -12.35
N CYS A 81 -13.62 -15.43 -12.65
CA CYS A 81 -13.98 -14.39 -11.70
C CYS A 81 -15.38 -14.64 -11.13
N THR A 82 -15.55 -14.42 -9.83
CA THR A 82 -16.85 -14.48 -9.17
C THR A 82 -16.96 -13.31 -8.20
N LYS A 83 -17.94 -12.44 -8.41
CA LYS A 83 -18.22 -11.36 -7.46
C LYS A 83 -18.79 -11.96 -6.19
N LEU A 84 -18.14 -11.74 -5.06
CA LEU A 84 -18.57 -12.25 -3.76
C LEU A 84 -19.52 -11.30 -3.06
N ARG A 85 -19.29 -9.99 -3.19
CA ARG A 85 -19.96 -8.95 -2.39
C ARG A 85 -19.80 -7.56 -2.98
N SER A 86 -20.73 -6.68 -2.62
CA SER A 86 -20.65 -5.24 -2.83
C SER A 86 -20.82 -4.54 -1.47
N ILE A 87 -19.77 -3.89 -0.97
CA ILE A 87 -19.83 -3.02 0.22
C ILE A 87 -20.48 -1.70 -0.20
N THR A 88 -21.63 -1.40 0.40
CA THR A 88 -22.41 -0.20 0.09
C THR A 88 -21.84 1.06 0.75
N THR A 89 -22.29 2.23 0.30
CA THR A 89 -21.86 3.54 0.83
C THR A 89 -22.47 3.90 2.18
N VAL A 90 -23.61 3.30 2.54
CA VAL A 90 -24.35 3.64 3.78
C VAL A 90 -23.64 3.10 5.02
N SER A 91 -23.79 3.80 6.15
CA SER A 91 -23.34 3.31 7.46
C SER A 91 -24.19 2.14 7.95
N GLN A 92 -23.72 1.43 8.99
CA GLN A 92 -24.50 0.39 9.66
C GLN A 92 -25.81 0.96 10.22
N ALA A 93 -25.75 2.13 10.86
CA ALA A 93 -26.95 2.81 11.39
C ALA A 93 -27.95 3.20 10.30
N ALA A 94 -27.50 3.39 9.06
CA ALA A 94 -28.33 3.73 7.90
C ALA A 94 -28.70 2.51 7.04
N GLY A 95 -28.44 1.28 7.51
CA GLY A 95 -28.92 0.05 6.88
C GLY A 95 -27.88 -0.80 6.15
N ARG A 96 -26.56 -0.58 6.36
CA ARG A 96 -25.55 -1.56 5.91
C ARG A 96 -25.78 -2.90 6.65
N PRO A 97 -25.86 -4.05 5.95
CA PRO A 97 -26.03 -5.35 6.57
C PRO A 97 -24.92 -5.69 7.56
N GLN A 98 -25.27 -6.37 8.67
CA GLN A 98 -24.31 -6.80 9.68
C GLN A 98 -23.21 -7.70 9.09
N ALA A 99 -23.57 -8.59 8.15
CA ALA A 99 -22.60 -9.47 7.50
C ALA A 99 -21.49 -8.72 6.73
N ASP A 100 -21.80 -7.55 6.19
CA ASP A 100 -20.79 -6.70 5.51
C ASP A 100 -19.90 -6.00 6.55
N VAL A 101 -20.47 -5.57 7.67
CA VAL A 101 -19.72 -5.01 8.81
C VAL A 101 -18.74 -6.04 9.37
N ASP A 102 -19.21 -7.26 9.64
CA ASP A 102 -18.40 -8.36 10.18
C ASP A 102 -17.27 -8.74 9.22
N PHE A 103 -17.56 -8.79 7.90
CA PHE A 103 -16.54 -9.01 6.88
C PHE A 103 -15.46 -7.93 6.89
N MET A 104 -15.84 -6.65 6.96
CA MET A 104 -14.86 -5.56 7.01
C MET A 104 -14.07 -5.55 8.32
N LEU A 105 -14.69 -5.90 9.44
CA LEU A 105 -14.00 -6.07 10.72
C LEU A 105 -12.99 -7.23 10.67
N GLN A 106 -13.26 -8.30 9.92
CA GLN A 106 -12.29 -9.36 9.65
C GLN A 106 -11.08 -8.82 8.87
N ILE A 107 -11.31 -8.08 7.76
CA ILE A 107 -10.22 -7.44 7.01
C ILE A 107 -9.39 -6.55 7.94
N GLN A 108 -10.07 -5.72 8.73
CA GLN A 108 -9.40 -4.81 9.65
C GLN A 108 -8.56 -5.54 10.69
N ALA A 109 -9.08 -6.61 11.29
CA ALA A 109 -8.34 -7.40 12.27
C ALA A 109 -7.06 -8.00 11.66
N ASP A 110 -7.16 -8.60 10.48
CA ASP A 110 -6.01 -9.18 9.80
C ASP A 110 -4.99 -8.10 9.40
N VAL A 111 -5.43 -6.98 8.82
CA VAL A 111 -4.56 -5.88 8.38
C VAL A 111 -3.89 -5.17 9.57
N ARG A 112 -4.52 -5.14 10.75
CA ARG A 112 -3.92 -4.59 11.97
C ARG A 112 -2.69 -5.35 12.45
N GLU A 113 -2.50 -6.60 12.03
CA GLU A 113 -1.23 -7.31 12.24
C GLU A 113 -0.06 -6.63 11.52
N GLN A 114 -0.31 -5.97 10.37
CA GLN A 114 0.69 -5.18 9.62
C GLN A 114 0.67 -3.69 9.99
N PHE A 115 -0.52 -3.16 10.28
CA PHE A 115 -0.76 -1.74 10.54
C PHE A 115 -1.66 -1.56 11.76
N PRO A 116 -1.11 -1.57 12.99
CA PRO A 116 -1.90 -1.59 14.22
C PRO A 116 -2.97 -0.49 14.35
N GLY A 117 -2.73 0.69 13.75
CA GLY A 117 -3.67 1.82 13.74
C GLY A 117 -4.68 1.81 12.60
N PHE A 118 -4.73 0.78 11.75
CA PHE A 118 -5.65 0.75 10.61
C PHE A 118 -7.11 0.72 11.07
N ASP A 119 -7.92 1.58 10.49
CA ASP A 119 -9.36 1.62 10.65
C ASP A 119 -10.01 1.65 9.27
N ILE A 120 -10.75 0.58 8.94
CA ILE A 120 -11.45 0.45 7.67
C ILE A 120 -12.80 1.17 7.69
N ARG A 121 -13.22 1.68 8.87
CA ARG A 121 -14.49 2.36 9.10
C ARG A 121 -15.68 1.46 8.76
N ALA A 122 -15.65 0.22 9.25
CA ALA A 122 -16.60 -0.86 8.91
C ALA A 122 -18.08 -0.49 9.15
N SER A 123 -18.38 0.32 10.16
CA SER A 123 -19.75 0.72 10.49
C SER A 123 -20.14 2.10 9.94
N GLU A 124 -19.24 2.79 9.25
CA GLU A 124 -19.41 4.19 8.84
C GLU A 124 -19.64 4.35 7.33
N TYR A 125 -20.01 5.57 6.92
CA TYR A 125 -20.25 5.88 5.51
C TYR A 125 -18.97 5.78 4.67
N TRP A 126 -19.12 5.21 3.48
CA TRP A 126 -18.08 5.15 2.46
C TRP A 126 -18.46 6.04 1.28
N ARG A 127 -17.46 6.57 0.58
CA ARG A 127 -17.69 7.50 -0.53
C ARG A 127 -18.24 6.83 -1.79
N THR A 128 -17.91 5.55 -2.00
CA THR A 128 -18.29 4.76 -3.18
C THR A 128 -18.58 3.33 -2.77
N ILE A 129 -19.28 2.60 -3.64
CA ILE A 129 -19.43 1.15 -3.51
C ILE A 129 -18.10 0.49 -3.85
N VAL A 130 -17.75 -0.56 -3.12
CA VAL A 130 -16.55 -1.36 -3.37
C VAL A 130 -16.97 -2.81 -3.54
N ASN A 131 -16.45 -3.49 -4.54
CA ASN A 131 -16.76 -4.88 -4.81
C ASN A 131 -15.61 -5.78 -4.40
N VAL A 132 -15.96 -6.95 -3.89
CA VAL A 132 -15.01 -8.02 -3.56
C VAL A 132 -15.16 -9.12 -4.59
N TRP A 133 -14.06 -9.51 -5.20
CA TRP A 133 -14.03 -10.54 -6.22
C TRP A 133 -13.15 -11.70 -5.79
N GLN A 134 -13.60 -12.91 -6.11
CA GLN A 134 -12.79 -14.11 -6.11
C GLN A 134 -12.26 -14.34 -7.52
N MET A 135 -10.99 -14.69 -7.62
CA MET A 135 -10.32 -15.13 -8.84
C MET A 135 -9.78 -16.54 -8.62
N LYS A 136 -10.23 -17.48 -9.43
CA LYS A 136 -9.86 -18.90 -9.35
C LYS A 136 -9.22 -19.37 -10.65
N TRP A 137 -8.17 -20.16 -10.56
CA TRP A 137 -7.55 -20.82 -11.70
C TRP A 137 -7.19 -22.27 -11.39
N ALA A 138 -7.09 -23.07 -12.44
CA ALA A 138 -6.53 -24.41 -12.43
C ALA A 138 -5.98 -24.72 -13.84
N THR A 139 -4.69 -25.01 -13.93
CA THR A 139 -3.96 -25.19 -15.19
C THR A 139 -2.99 -26.36 -15.07
N ALA A 140 -2.56 -26.92 -16.20
CA ALA A 140 -1.57 -28.01 -16.21
C ALA A 140 -0.14 -27.52 -15.90
N ASP A 141 0.15 -26.24 -16.21
CA ASP A 141 1.46 -25.59 -16.03
C ASP A 141 1.35 -24.28 -15.22
N VAL A 142 2.47 -23.75 -14.73
CA VAL A 142 2.53 -22.42 -14.09
C VAL A 142 2.34 -21.35 -15.17
N SER A 143 1.32 -20.50 -15.01
CA SER A 143 0.78 -19.63 -16.06
C SER A 143 0.99 -18.14 -15.71
N PRO A 144 1.22 -17.24 -16.71
CA PRO A 144 2.09 -16.08 -16.55
C PRO A 144 1.49 -15.01 -15.63
N TRP A 145 0.29 -14.49 -15.89
CA TRP A 145 -0.30 -13.40 -15.11
C TRP A 145 -1.74 -13.71 -14.68
N LEU A 146 -2.23 -13.04 -13.64
CA LEU A 146 -3.57 -13.25 -13.06
C LEU A 146 -4.61 -12.28 -13.65
N ALA A 147 -4.55 -11.02 -13.23
CA ALA A 147 -5.47 -9.97 -13.62
C ALA A 147 -4.88 -8.60 -13.30
N PHE A 148 -5.29 -7.55 -14.01
CA PHE A 148 -4.84 -6.18 -13.78
C PHE A 148 -5.89 -5.16 -14.20
N PRO A 149 -5.98 -4.02 -13.49
CA PRO A 149 -6.76 -2.89 -13.96
C PRO A 149 -6.09 -2.27 -15.18
N TYR A 150 -6.87 -1.86 -16.17
CA TYR A 150 -6.35 -1.09 -17.28
C TYR A 150 -5.89 0.31 -16.83
N THR A 151 -4.90 0.88 -17.52
CA THR A 151 -4.44 2.23 -17.21
C THR A 151 -5.45 3.28 -17.67
N VAL A 152 -5.34 4.51 -17.17
CA VAL A 152 -6.28 5.58 -17.55
C VAL A 152 -6.17 5.99 -19.02
N ASP A 153 -5.03 5.73 -19.65
CA ASP A 153 -4.67 6.08 -21.03
C ASP A 153 -4.86 4.93 -22.05
N THR A 154 -5.84 4.05 -21.82
CA THR A 154 -6.17 2.89 -22.69
C THR A 154 -6.41 3.16 -24.17
N ALA A 155 -6.49 4.42 -24.59
CA ALA A 155 -6.60 4.79 -26.01
C ALA A 155 -5.32 4.44 -26.81
N LEU A 156 -4.20 4.15 -26.13
CA LEU A 156 -2.93 3.74 -26.74
C LEU A 156 -2.85 2.21 -26.84
N ALA A 157 -2.30 1.68 -27.95
CA ALA A 157 -2.21 0.23 -28.20
C ALA A 157 -1.48 -0.57 -27.09
N ASN A 158 -0.50 0.05 -26.41
CA ASN A 158 0.22 -0.51 -25.27
C ASN A 158 -0.29 0.00 -23.90
N GLY A 159 -1.25 0.94 -23.89
CA GLY A 159 -1.86 1.53 -22.69
C GLY A 159 -2.93 0.64 -22.06
N THR A 160 -2.98 -0.65 -22.35
CA THR A 160 -3.96 -1.55 -21.73
C THR A 160 -3.39 -2.25 -20.50
N GLY A 161 -2.07 -2.48 -20.40
CA GLY A 161 -1.50 -3.32 -19.34
C GLY A 161 -0.22 -2.82 -18.65
N ALA A 162 0.19 -1.58 -18.90
CA ALA A 162 1.40 -1.02 -18.30
C ALA A 162 1.27 0.48 -18.03
N VAL A 163 1.82 0.92 -16.88
CA VAL A 163 1.89 2.33 -16.50
C VAL A 163 3.25 2.93 -16.82
N PRO A 164 3.34 4.20 -17.23
CA PRO A 164 4.62 4.87 -17.46
C PRO A 164 5.40 5.06 -16.16
N LEU A 165 6.71 4.80 -16.18
CA LEU A 165 7.61 4.95 -15.02
C LEU A 165 8.34 6.30 -15.01
N ASN A 166 7.59 7.39 -15.07
CA ASN A 166 8.12 8.76 -15.00
C ASN A 166 8.12 9.35 -13.59
N SER A 167 7.46 8.70 -12.64
CA SER A 167 7.37 9.11 -11.23
C SER A 167 7.26 7.87 -10.33
N TYR A 168 7.32 8.07 -9.02
CA TYR A 168 6.97 7.00 -8.09
C TYR A 168 5.53 6.57 -8.30
N ILE A 169 5.29 5.27 -8.32
CA ILE A 169 3.95 4.69 -8.42
C ILE A 169 3.77 3.71 -7.27
N THR A 170 2.59 3.73 -6.65
CA THR A 170 2.16 2.67 -5.74
C THR A 170 1.07 1.87 -6.38
N MET A 171 1.29 0.55 -6.51
CA MET A 171 0.24 -0.42 -6.74
C MET A 171 -0.20 -0.99 -5.40
N GLY A 172 -1.49 -1.18 -5.19
CA GLY A 172 -1.97 -1.75 -3.94
C GLY A 172 -3.36 -2.37 -4.05
N ALA A 173 -3.66 -3.23 -3.09
CA ALA A 173 -4.94 -3.91 -2.94
C ALA A 173 -5.06 -4.51 -1.53
N PHE A 174 -6.30 -4.78 -1.10
CA PHE A 174 -6.53 -5.76 -0.05
C PHE A 174 -6.67 -7.13 -0.72
N VAL A 175 -5.84 -8.08 -0.29
CA VAL A 175 -5.78 -9.42 -0.91
C VAL A 175 -5.78 -10.48 0.17
N ARG A 176 -6.53 -11.56 -0.06
CA ARG A 176 -6.47 -12.79 0.71
C ARG A 176 -6.21 -13.96 -0.23
N VAL A 177 -5.15 -14.71 0.01
CA VAL A 177 -4.92 -15.98 -0.72
C VAL A 177 -5.69 -17.08 0.01
N VAL A 178 -6.66 -17.70 -0.65
CA VAL A 178 -7.41 -18.83 -0.09
C VAL A 178 -6.65 -20.13 -0.37
N GLU A 179 -6.20 -20.29 -1.61
CA GLU A 179 -5.44 -21.46 -2.09
C GLU A 179 -4.40 -21.02 -3.14
N GLY A 180 -3.34 -21.81 -3.29
CA GLY A 180 -2.29 -21.56 -4.26
C GLY A 180 -1.35 -20.43 -3.83
N GLY A 181 -0.86 -19.69 -4.81
CA GLY A 181 0.09 -18.60 -4.65
C GLY A 181 0.05 -17.63 -5.81
N ILE A 182 0.27 -16.35 -5.48
CA ILE A 182 0.43 -15.24 -6.41
C ILE A 182 1.58 -14.35 -5.93
N ALA A 183 2.20 -13.60 -6.83
CA ALA A 183 3.29 -12.68 -6.47
C ALA A 183 3.34 -11.44 -7.37
N GLY A 184 3.85 -10.35 -6.81
CA GLY A 184 4.16 -9.11 -7.53
C GLY A 184 2.97 -8.13 -7.67
N ALA A 185 3.27 -6.96 -8.24
CA ALA A 185 2.34 -5.86 -8.48
C ALA A 185 1.46 -5.54 -7.24
N TRP A 186 0.14 -5.47 -7.40
CA TRP A 186 -0.80 -5.18 -6.31
C TRP A 186 -0.96 -6.31 -5.28
N SER A 187 -0.35 -7.48 -5.50
CA SER A 187 -0.42 -8.63 -4.58
C SER A 187 0.82 -8.82 -3.70
N TYR A 188 1.80 -7.93 -3.80
CA TYR A 188 3.03 -8.08 -3.01
C TYR A 188 2.75 -7.98 -1.51
N GLY A 189 3.15 -9.02 -0.77
CA GLY A 189 2.84 -9.17 0.65
C GLY A 189 1.56 -9.96 0.95
N ALA A 190 0.89 -10.52 -0.06
CA ALA A 190 -0.27 -11.37 0.14
C ALA A 190 0.09 -12.66 0.89
N GLU A 191 -0.80 -13.10 1.77
CA GLU A 191 -0.60 -14.26 2.63
C GLU A 191 -1.79 -15.22 2.54
N LYS A 192 -1.53 -16.51 2.73
CA LYS A 192 -2.58 -17.53 2.74
C LYS A 192 -3.42 -17.42 4.02
N GLY A 193 -4.74 -17.43 3.85
CA GLY A 193 -5.72 -17.47 4.94
C GLY A 193 -6.05 -16.12 5.57
N LYS A 194 -5.29 -15.05 5.29
CA LYS A 194 -5.46 -13.73 5.91
C LYS A 194 -5.60 -12.62 4.88
N TRP A 195 -6.41 -11.62 5.20
CA TRP A 195 -6.42 -10.38 4.45
C TRP A 195 -5.18 -9.55 4.75
N ARG A 196 -4.51 -9.09 3.69
CA ARG A 196 -3.33 -8.24 3.78
C ARG A 196 -3.55 -6.99 2.98
N TRP A 197 -3.08 -5.86 3.51
CA TRP A 197 -2.79 -4.72 2.68
C TRP A 197 -1.52 -5.06 1.91
N CYS A 198 -1.69 -5.24 0.61
CA CYS A 198 -0.63 -5.60 -0.31
C CYS A 198 -0.25 -4.36 -1.10
N SER A 199 1.05 -4.11 -1.27
CA SER A 199 1.50 -2.97 -2.04
C SER A 199 2.91 -3.13 -2.57
N THR A 200 3.14 -2.60 -3.78
CA THR A 200 4.47 -2.43 -4.36
C THR A 200 4.67 -0.97 -4.71
N VAL A 201 5.78 -0.38 -4.26
CA VAL A 201 6.23 0.95 -4.70
C VAL A 201 7.28 0.75 -5.79
N VAL A 202 7.09 1.41 -6.92
CA VAL A 202 8.04 1.38 -8.04
C VAL A 202 8.64 2.76 -8.20
N SER A 203 9.97 2.82 -8.20
CA SER A 203 10.73 4.03 -8.47
C SER A 203 10.76 4.34 -9.96
N PRO A 204 10.81 5.62 -10.36
CA PRO A 204 11.05 5.97 -11.76
C PRO A 204 12.41 5.42 -12.21
N SER A 205 12.51 4.99 -13.47
CA SER A 205 13.76 4.39 -13.99
C SER A 205 14.71 5.40 -14.63
N GLU A 206 14.27 6.65 -14.82
CA GLU A 206 14.97 7.71 -15.57
C GLU A 206 15.22 7.38 -17.07
N LEU A 207 14.71 6.24 -17.55
CA LEU A 207 14.79 5.85 -18.95
C LEU A 207 13.59 6.38 -19.74
N PHE A 208 13.85 6.87 -20.96
CA PHE A 208 12.81 7.33 -21.86
C PHE A 208 11.87 6.18 -22.27
N GLY A 209 10.56 6.38 -22.07
CA GLY A 209 9.54 5.40 -22.47
C GLY A 209 9.44 4.14 -21.60
N ALA A 210 10.09 4.13 -20.42
CA ALA A 210 9.99 3.00 -19.50
C ALA A 210 8.58 2.84 -18.92
N TYR A 211 8.20 1.59 -18.65
CA TYR A 211 6.88 1.24 -18.15
C TYR A 211 6.96 0.08 -17.16
N TYR A 212 5.87 -0.15 -16.43
CA TYR A 212 5.73 -1.26 -15.49
C TYR A 212 4.40 -1.97 -15.67
N HIS A 213 4.43 -3.29 -15.66
CA HIS A 213 3.23 -4.12 -15.74
C HIS A 213 2.52 -4.24 -14.39
N LEU A 214 1.21 -4.07 -14.40
CA LEU A 214 0.36 -4.03 -13.20
C LEU A 214 -0.15 -5.41 -12.75
N HIS A 215 0.34 -6.49 -13.35
CA HIS A 215 -0.25 -7.81 -13.19
C HIS A 215 0.53 -8.69 -12.20
N PRO A 216 -0.12 -9.20 -11.15
CA PRO A 216 0.43 -10.31 -10.37
C PRO A 216 0.62 -11.54 -11.23
N MET A 217 1.65 -12.31 -10.91
CA MET A 217 1.93 -13.61 -11.51
C MET A 217 1.30 -14.71 -10.65
N ARG A 218 0.73 -15.73 -11.27
CA ARG A 218 0.32 -16.96 -10.56
C ARG A 218 1.58 -17.79 -10.33
N THR A 219 1.83 -18.19 -9.09
CA THR A 219 3.04 -18.97 -8.72
C THR A 219 2.74 -20.43 -8.45
N SER A 220 1.53 -20.87 -8.80
CA SER A 220 1.02 -22.23 -8.61
C SER A 220 0.07 -22.60 -9.74
N ALA A 221 -0.04 -23.89 -10.04
CA ALA A 221 -0.89 -24.42 -11.11
C ALA A 221 -2.40 -24.25 -10.81
N SER A 222 -2.79 -24.22 -9.54
CA SER A 222 -4.15 -23.92 -9.10
C SER A 222 -4.14 -22.96 -7.94
N GLY A 223 -5.22 -22.19 -7.81
CA GLY A 223 -5.39 -21.32 -6.66
C GLY A 223 -6.67 -20.51 -6.70
N VAL A 224 -6.91 -19.87 -5.57
CA VAL A 224 -8.08 -19.04 -5.30
C VAL A 224 -7.62 -17.84 -4.48
N VAL A 225 -7.89 -16.64 -4.99
CA VAL A 225 -7.59 -15.40 -4.28
C VAL A 225 -8.81 -14.50 -4.25
N GLU A 226 -8.92 -13.71 -3.21
CA GLU A 226 -9.94 -12.69 -3.06
C GLU A 226 -9.29 -11.32 -3.03
N VAL A 227 -9.90 -10.36 -3.70
CA VAL A 227 -9.33 -9.03 -3.90
C VAL A 227 -10.39 -7.94 -3.73
N MET A 228 -9.94 -6.81 -3.16
CA MET A 228 -10.73 -5.60 -2.95
C MET A 228 -9.82 -4.38 -3.12
N LEU A 229 -10.32 -3.31 -3.75
CA LEU A 229 -9.62 -2.03 -3.92
C LEU A 229 -8.25 -2.13 -4.61
N ALA A 230 -8.19 -2.83 -5.74
CA ALA A 230 -6.94 -3.01 -6.46
C ALA A 230 -6.73 -1.95 -7.54
N GLY A 231 -5.53 -1.36 -7.58
CA GLY A 231 -5.20 -0.28 -8.51
C GLY A 231 -3.78 0.24 -8.38
N ALA A 232 -3.48 1.30 -9.12
CA ALA A 232 -2.22 2.04 -9.00
C ALA A 232 -2.40 3.56 -9.09
N CYS A 233 -1.67 4.28 -8.26
CA CYS A 233 -1.64 5.74 -8.23
C CYS A 233 -0.21 6.28 -8.25
N THR A 234 -0.05 7.55 -8.62
CA THR A 234 1.22 8.26 -8.45
C THR A 234 1.56 8.44 -6.97
N GLY A 235 2.85 8.62 -6.70
CA GLY A 235 3.40 8.80 -5.37
C GLY A 235 3.55 7.50 -4.58
N VAL A 236 3.84 7.68 -3.29
CA VAL A 236 4.14 6.59 -2.35
C VAL A 236 3.01 6.48 -1.32
N VAL A 237 2.38 5.31 -1.25
CA VAL A 237 1.40 4.95 -0.22
C VAL A 237 2.04 3.96 0.74
N THR A 238 2.22 4.38 1.99
CA THR A 238 2.88 3.57 3.04
C THR A 238 1.91 3.06 4.09
N ASN A 239 0.65 3.50 4.05
CA ASN A 239 -0.39 3.11 4.98
C ASN A 239 -1.72 2.89 4.24
N PRO A 240 -2.46 1.81 4.52
CA PRO A 240 -3.76 1.53 3.86
C PRO A 240 -4.81 2.63 4.08
N GLY A 241 -4.73 3.42 5.16
CA GLY A 241 -5.65 4.54 5.38
C GLY A 241 -5.59 5.61 4.28
N ASP A 242 -4.40 5.85 3.73
CA ASP A 242 -4.19 6.78 2.61
C ASP A 242 -4.80 6.24 1.30
N TRP A 243 -4.93 4.91 1.17
CA TRP A 243 -5.51 4.28 -0.01
C TRP A 243 -6.99 4.57 -0.16
N GLY A 244 -7.69 4.83 0.96
CA GLY A 244 -9.10 5.22 0.97
C GLY A 244 -9.39 6.48 0.16
N THR A 245 -8.40 7.36 -0.07
CA THR A 245 -8.57 8.53 -0.94
C THR A 245 -8.85 8.15 -2.40
N MET A 246 -8.41 6.96 -2.84
CA MET A 246 -8.66 6.42 -4.18
C MET A 246 -10.11 5.95 -4.39
N LEU A 247 -10.91 5.85 -3.31
CA LEU A 247 -12.36 5.61 -3.37
C LEU A 247 -13.14 6.73 -4.07
N ALA A 248 -12.50 7.85 -4.42
CA ALA A 248 -13.12 8.93 -5.17
C ALA A 248 -13.41 8.59 -6.64
N LEU A 249 -12.85 7.50 -7.14
CA LEU A 249 -12.82 7.16 -8.57
C LEU A 249 -13.93 6.16 -8.88
N SER A 250 -14.70 6.38 -9.94
CA SER A 250 -15.68 5.43 -10.50
C SER A 250 -15.05 4.64 -11.65
#